data_AF-A0A512DST8-F1
#
_entry.id   AF-A0A512DST8-F1
#
_cell.length_a   1.000
_cell.length_b   1.000
_cell.length_c   1.000
_cell.angle_alpha   90.00
_cell.angle_beta   90.00
_cell.angle_gamma   90.00
#
_symmetry.space_group_name_H-M   'P 1'
#
loop_
_entity.id
_entity.type
_entity.pdbx_description
1 polymer ?
#
loop_
_entity_poly.entity_id
_entity_poly.type
_entity_poly.pdbx_seq_one_letter_code
_entity_poly.pdbx_strand_id
1 'polypeptide(L)'
;MMRVLSPLAFCLTLALTLPASAQVPPPVMDQVVLDLTAEDWVGTETARVTVSADAAASGADAGTQRSDLLKAIGGLTPGADWKIVSFDRSTDQAGLERWRAVAEARLAENALGGLADKAKQASRPGLQLRIGSIEFTPTLGETEAVRARLRAEIYGKAASELDALERSFPGRKFRMGNIDFADQPPMAYARKTREDMQPMAMAAAPGQDGPVNVSEKLVVRARVVLSALAPRE
;
A
#
# COMPACT_ATOMS: atom_id res chain seq x y z
N MET A 1 93.24 -50.22 -12.77
CA MET A 1 92.64 -50.37 -11.43
C MET A 1 91.51 -49.36 -11.29
N MET A 2 90.30 -49.85 -11.02
CA MET A 2 89.06 -49.08 -10.88
C MET A 2 89.12 -48.07 -9.75
N ARG A 3 88.66 -46.83 -10.00
CA ARG A 3 87.97 -45.99 -9.01
C ARG A 3 86.86 -45.21 -9.69
N VAL A 4 85.64 -45.60 -9.37
CA VAL A 4 84.37 -44.98 -9.79
C VAL A 4 84.15 -43.74 -8.92
N LEU A 5 83.94 -42.59 -9.57
CA LEU A 5 83.63 -41.31 -8.93
C LEU A 5 82.12 -41.17 -8.72
N SER A 6 81.74 -40.73 -7.51
CA SER A 6 80.38 -40.42 -7.07
C SER A 6 79.67 -39.37 -7.94
N PRO A 7 78.34 -39.46 -8.16
CA PRO A 7 77.63 -38.46 -8.93
C PRO A 7 77.26 -37.24 -8.09
N LEU A 8 77.47 -36.07 -8.70
CA LEU A 8 77.01 -34.75 -8.29
C LEU A 8 75.49 -34.73 -8.02
N ALA A 9 75.12 -34.07 -6.93
CA ALA A 9 73.75 -33.63 -6.66
C ALA A 9 73.32 -32.58 -7.70
N PHE A 10 72.29 -32.90 -8.48
CA PHE A 10 71.64 -31.96 -9.40
C PHE A 10 70.39 -31.40 -8.72
N CYS A 11 70.45 -30.14 -8.29
CA CYS A 11 69.31 -29.38 -7.79
C CYS A 11 68.28 -29.17 -8.91
N LEU A 12 67.13 -29.83 -8.80
CA LEU A 12 65.98 -29.63 -9.66
C LEU A 12 65.10 -28.51 -9.07
N THR A 13 65.35 -27.25 -9.46
CA THR A 13 64.40 -26.15 -9.21
C THR A 13 63.26 -26.23 -10.21
N LEU A 14 62.18 -26.90 -9.81
CA LEU A 14 60.92 -26.95 -10.53
C LEU A 14 60.25 -25.56 -10.46
N ALA A 15 60.31 -24.79 -11.55
CA ALA A 15 59.56 -23.55 -11.68
C ALA A 15 58.05 -23.87 -11.78
N LEU A 16 57.29 -23.54 -10.74
CA LEU A 16 55.83 -23.51 -10.75
C LEU A 16 55.36 -22.36 -11.65
N THR A 17 55.18 -22.62 -12.94
CA THR A 17 54.44 -21.73 -13.83
C THR A 17 52.95 -21.92 -13.56
N LEU A 18 52.34 -20.99 -12.83
CA LEU A 18 50.87 -20.91 -12.73
C LEU A 18 50.29 -20.62 -14.12
N PRO A 19 49.27 -21.35 -14.59
CA PRO A 19 48.62 -21.02 -15.85
C PRO A 19 47.93 -19.66 -15.71
N ALA A 20 48.29 -18.72 -16.57
CA ALA A 20 47.56 -17.47 -16.73
C ALA A 20 46.13 -17.82 -17.15
N SER A 21 45.16 -17.58 -16.26
CA SER A 21 43.75 -17.67 -16.60
C SER A 21 43.45 -16.57 -17.61
N ALA A 22 43.21 -16.91 -18.88
CA ALA A 22 42.74 -15.97 -19.88
C ALA A 22 41.38 -15.41 -19.40
N GLN A 23 41.36 -14.17 -18.92
CA GLN A 23 40.13 -13.44 -18.66
C GLN A 23 39.44 -13.19 -20.01
N VAL A 24 38.47 -14.02 -20.34
CA VAL A 24 37.54 -13.72 -21.44
C VAL A 24 36.74 -12.48 -21.03
N PRO A 25 36.83 -11.36 -21.77
CA PRO A 25 36.04 -10.18 -21.46
C PRO A 25 34.55 -10.55 -21.46
N PRO A 26 33.76 -10.04 -20.50
CA PRO A 26 32.32 -10.30 -20.49
C PRO A 26 31.70 -9.83 -21.81
N PRO A 27 30.75 -10.59 -22.39
CA PRO A 27 30.12 -10.21 -23.64
C PRO A 27 29.39 -8.87 -23.48
N VAL A 28 29.59 -7.95 -24.43
CA VAL A 28 28.90 -6.66 -24.47
C VAL A 28 27.43 -6.88 -24.83
N MET A 29 26.53 -6.35 -23.99
CA MET A 29 25.08 -6.39 -24.22
C MET A 29 24.60 -5.02 -24.71
N ASP A 30 23.88 -4.99 -25.82
CA ASP A 30 23.10 -3.81 -26.20
C ASP A 30 21.80 -3.80 -25.40
N GLN A 31 21.37 -2.60 -24.98
CA GLN A 31 20.19 -2.44 -24.14
C GLN A 31 19.23 -1.42 -24.75
N VAL A 32 17.94 -1.74 -24.70
CA VAL A 32 16.84 -0.81 -24.94
C VAL A 32 16.12 -0.61 -23.62
N VAL A 33 16.06 0.64 -23.15
CA VAL A 33 15.43 1.01 -21.89
C VAL A 33 14.12 1.73 -22.19
N LEU A 34 13.02 1.24 -21.64
CA LEU A 34 11.66 1.74 -21.85
C LEU A 34 11.06 2.12 -20.50
N ASP A 35 10.37 3.26 -20.43
CA ASP A 35 9.58 3.63 -19.26
C ASP A 35 8.09 3.40 -19.59
N LEU A 36 7.50 2.36 -19.01
CA LEU A 36 6.11 1.99 -19.22
C LEU A 36 5.24 2.50 -18.06
N THR A 37 4.03 2.95 -18.39
CA THR A 37 3.03 3.43 -17.40
C THR A 37 1.70 2.72 -17.63
N ALA A 38 1.02 2.38 -16.54
CA ALA A 38 -0.34 1.86 -16.54
C ALA A 38 -1.15 2.57 -15.45
N GLU A 39 -2.42 2.84 -15.73
CA GLU A 39 -3.29 3.64 -14.87
C GLU A 39 -4.68 3.02 -14.82
N ASP A 40 -5.26 2.94 -13.62
CA ASP A 40 -6.61 2.42 -13.42
C ASP A 40 -7.26 3.09 -12.20
N TRP A 41 -8.58 3.07 -12.14
CA TRP A 41 -9.35 3.62 -11.03
C TRP A 41 -9.58 2.57 -9.96
N VAL A 42 -9.36 2.95 -8.69
CA VAL A 42 -9.70 2.17 -7.51
C VAL A 42 -10.97 2.76 -6.91
N GLY A 43 -12.10 2.10 -7.12
CA GLY A 43 -13.36 2.45 -6.44
C GLY A 43 -13.54 1.68 -5.14
N THR A 44 -14.40 2.19 -4.26
CA THR A 44 -14.96 1.41 -3.16
C THR A 44 -16.46 1.69 -3.02
N GLU A 45 -17.23 0.63 -2.75
CA GLU A 45 -18.68 0.70 -2.51
C GLU A 45 -19.01 0.75 -1.01
N THR A 46 -17.97 0.73 -0.16
CA THR A 46 -18.09 0.70 1.29
C THR A 46 -17.46 1.94 1.90
N ALA A 47 -18.11 2.50 2.90
CA ALA A 47 -17.55 3.57 3.71
C ALA A 47 -17.03 3.03 5.04
N ARG A 48 -15.89 3.55 5.48
CA ARG A 48 -15.48 3.45 6.88
C ARG A 48 -16.28 4.47 7.67
N VAL A 49 -17.02 3.98 8.66
CA VAL A 49 -17.80 4.81 9.56
C VAL A 49 -17.19 4.77 10.95
N THR A 50 -16.94 5.94 11.51
CA THR A 50 -16.46 6.10 12.88
C THR A 50 -17.60 6.58 13.77
N VAL A 51 -17.77 5.94 14.92
CA VAL A 51 -18.77 6.27 15.93
C VAL A 51 -18.07 6.50 17.27
N SER A 52 -18.40 7.60 17.93
CA SER A 52 -18.01 7.85 19.31
C SER A 52 -19.19 7.56 20.24
N ALA A 53 -18.94 6.82 21.31
CA ALA A 53 -19.89 6.58 22.38
C ALA A 53 -19.31 7.08 23.71
N ASP A 54 -20.07 7.89 24.44
CA ASP A 54 -19.74 8.33 25.79
C ASP A 54 -20.80 7.79 26.76
N ALA A 55 -20.39 7.16 27.84
CA ALA A 55 -21.26 6.80 28.96
C ALA A 55 -20.79 7.47 30.26
N ALA A 56 -21.72 7.86 31.12
CA ALA A 56 -21.45 8.43 32.43
C ALA A 56 -22.33 7.75 33.49
N ALA A 57 -21.74 7.31 34.60
CA ALA A 57 -22.47 6.66 35.69
C ALA A 57 -21.89 6.96 37.08
N SER A 58 -22.78 6.87 38.08
CA SER A 58 -22.40 6.82 39.50
C SER A 58 -21.87 5.43 39.87
N GLY A 59 -20.93 5.37 40.83
CA GLY A 59 -20.05 4.22 41.07
C GLY A 59 -20.67 2.83 41.35
N ALA A 60 -21.99 2.71 41.54
CA ALA A 60 -22.66 1.41 41.68
C ALA A 60 -22.90 0.68 40.34
N ASP A 61 -22.96 1.41 39.21
CA ASP A 61 -23.37 0.87 37.91
C ASP A 61 -22.22 0.70 36.90
N ALA A 62 -20.97 1.00 37.30
CA ALA A 62 -19.82 1.06 36.39
C ALA A 62 -19.56 -0.25 35.60
N GLY A 63 -19.91 -1.41 36.18
CA GLY A 63 -19.73 -2.72 35.55
C GLY A 63 -20.67 -3.00 34.36
N THR A 64 -21.89 -2.45 34.38
CA THR A 64 -22.90 -2.69 33.34
C THR A 64 -22.77 -1.70 32.18
N GLN A 65 -22.22 -0.51 32.43
CA GLN A 65 -22.08 0.57 31.44
C GLN A 65 -21.24 0.17 30.22
N ARG A 66 -20.13 -0.56 30.43
CA ARG A 66 -19.33 -1.05 29.29
C ARG A 66 -20.17 -1.95 28.37
N SER A 67 -20.94 -2.86 28.97
CA SER A 67 -21.77 -3.79 28.20
C SER A 67 -22.89 -3.08 27.45
N ASP A 68 -23.51 -2.06 28.08
CA ASP A 68 -24.57 -1.26 27.48
C ASP A 68 -24.05 -0.40 26.34
N LEU A 69 -22.86 0.20 26.51
CA LEU A 69 -22.19 0.97 25.47
C LEU A 69 -21.87 0.08 24.25
N LEU A 70 -21.29 -1.10 24.47
CA LEU A 70 -20.98 -2.04 23.37
C LEU A 70 -22.24 -2.56 22.68
N LYS A 71 -23.32 -2.83 23.44
CA LYS A 71 -24.63 -3.19 22.87
C LYS A 71 -25.22 -2.06 22.04
N ALA A 72 -25.12 -0.81 22.50
CA ALA A 72 -25.62 0.34 21.76
C ALA A 72 -24.88 0.54 20.44
N ILE A 73 -23.56 0.38 20.43
CA ILE A 73 -22.75 0.41 19.20
C ILE A 73 -23.19 -0.73 18.25
N GLY A 74 -23.26 -1.97 18.74
CA GLY A 74 -23.69 -3.11 17.94
C GLY A 74 -25.12 -3.01 17.41
N GLY A 75 -25.99 -2.28 18.12
CA GLY A 75 -27.38 -2.04 17.73
C GLY A 75 -27.58 -1.00 16.63
N LEU A 76 -26.57 -0.18 16.31
CA LEU A 76 -26.69 0.86 15.27
C LEU A 76 -26.95 0.30 13.88
N THR A 77 -26.32 -0.83 13.56
CA THR A 77 -26.48 -1.51 12.28
C THR A 77 -26.34 -3.01 12.52
N PRO A 78 -27.45 -3.76 12.54
CA PRO A 78 -27.43 -5.21 12.75
C PRO A 78 -26.55 -5.90 11.71
N GLY A 79 -25.64 -6.77 12.18
CA GLY A 79 -24.71 -7.51 11.31
C GLY A 79 -23.46 -6.73 10.89
N ALA A 80 -23.32 -5.46 11.26
CA ALA A 80 -22.08 -4.72 11.06
C ALA A 80 -20.99 -5.20 12.03
N ASP A 81 -19.78 -5.39 11.50
CA ASP A 81 -18.61 -5.79 12.27
C ASP A 81 -17.90 -4.57 12.89
N TRP A 82 -18.47 -4.04 13.97
CA TRP A 82 -17.91 -2.91 14.71
C TRP A 82 -16.63 -3.30 15.46
N LYS A 83 -15.54 -2.59 15.19
CA LYS A 83 -14.26 -2.72 15.89
C LYS A 83 -14.05 -1.53 16.81
N ILE A 84 -13.75 -1.78 18.09
CA ILE A 84 -13.38 -0.72 19.02
C ILE A 84 -11.91 -0.35 18.78
N VAL A 85 -11.65 0.89 18.39
CA VAL A 85 -10.30 1.41 18.08
C VAL A 85 -9.71 2.25 19.21
N SER A 86 -10.56 2.80 20.08
CA SER A 86 -10.14 3.48 21.32
C SER A 86 -11.16 3.24 22.41
N PHE A 87 -10.68 3.13 23.65
CA PHE A 87 -11.52 2.94 24.82
C PHE A 87 -10.85 3.53 26.06
N ASP A 88 -11.50 4.52 26.67
CA ASP A 88 -10.95 5.31 27.76
C ASP A 88 -11.92 5.35 28.94
N ARG A 89 -11.37 5.27 30.16
CA ARG A 89 -12.11 5.45 31.41
C ARG A 89 -11.49 6.61 32.19
N SER A 90 -12.32 7.51 32.67
CA SER A 90 -11.92 8.67 33.47
C SER A 90 -12.94 8.94 34.57
N THR A 91 -12.55 9.71 35.59
CA THR A 91 -13.47 10.21 36.61
C THR A 91 -13.55 11.72 36.45
N ASP A 92 -14.76 12.27 36.42
CA ASP A 92 -14.95 13.71 36.32
C ASP A 92 -14.80 14.42 37.66
N GLN A 93 -14.83 15.76 37.64
CA GLN A 93 -14.71 16.59 38.85
C GLN A 93 -15.88 16.39 39.83
N ALA A 94 -17.00 15.82 39.38
CA ALA A 94 -18.14 15.47 40.21
C ALA A 94 -18.02 14.05 40.80
N GLY A 95 -16.91 13.34 40.56
CA GLY A 95 -16.69 11.98 41.02
C GLY A 95 -17.45 10.92 40.22
N LEU A 96 -18.04 11.29 39.07
CA LEU A 96 -18.72 10.34 38.18
C LEU A 96 -17.71 9.65 37.29
N GLU A 97 -17.94 8.36 37.03
CA GLU A 97 -17.14 7.64 36.07
C GLU A 97 -17.64 7.90 34.66
N ARG A 98 -16.69 8.21 33.77
CA ARG A 98 -16.91 8.44 32.35
C ARG A 98 -16.17 7.42 31.54
N TRP A 99 -16.89 6.80 30.62
CA TRP A 99 -16.39 5.81 29.68
C TRP A 99 -16.56 6.38 28.28
N ARG A 100 -15.50 6.34 27.48
CA ARG A 100 -15.53 6.75 26.08
C ARG A 100 -15.03 5.61 25.22
N ALA A 101 -15.74 5.32 24.14
CA ALA A 101 -15.28 4.40 23.13
C ALA A 101 -15.36 5.05 21.75
N VAL A 102 -14.42 4.71 20.90
CA VAL A 102 -14.48 4.98 19.46
C VAL A 102 -14.53 3.64 18.76
N ALA A 103 -15.51 3.47 17.88
CA ALA A 103 -15.72 2.27 17.10
C ALA A 103 -15.72 2.58 15.61
N GLU A 104 -15.23 1.65 14.82
CA GLU A 104 -15.20 1.74 13.36
C GLU A 104 -15.87 0.51 12.74
N ALA A 105 -16.59 0.71 11.64
CA ALA A 105 -17.13 -0.36 10.83
C ALA A 105 -17.05 0.01 9.34
N ARG A 106 -16.88 -1.00 8.48
CA ARG A 106 -17.07 -0.88 7.04
C ARG A 106 -18.53 -1.17 6.70
N LEU A 107 -19.24 -0.17 6.24
CA LEU A 107 -20.66 -0.26 5.90
C LEU A 107 -20.85 -0.04 4.39
N ALA A 108 -21.73 -0.83 3.78
CA ALA A 108 -22.18 -0.57 2.42
C ALA A 108 -23.02 0.71 2.38
N GLU A 109 -23.03 1.40 1.24
CA GLU A 109 -23.70 2.70 1.09
C GLU A 109 -25.18 2.66 1.51
N ASN A 110 -25.89 1.58 1.16
CA ASN A 110 -27.29 1.38 1.53
C ASN A 110 -27.55 1.31 3.05
N ALA A 111 -26.53 1.02 3.85
CA ALA A 111 -26.62 0.94 5.31
C ALA A 111 -26.33 2.28 6.01
N LEU A 112 -25.80 3.28 5.28
CA LEU A 112 -25.47 4.60 5.81
C LEU A 112 -26.70 5.47 6.07
N GLY A 113 -27.79 5.21 5.33
CA GLY A 113 -29.05 5.94 5.46
C GLY A 113 -29.60 5.94 6.89
N GLY A 114 -29.87 7.14 7.41
CA GLY A 114 -30.47 7.33 8.74
C GLY A 114 -29.58 6.95 9.92
N LEU A 115 -28.27 6.72 9.71
CA LEU A 115 -27.37 6.29 10.78
C LEU A 115 -27.26 7.33 11.91
N ALA A 116 -27.28 8.62 11.57
CA ALA A 116 -27.30 9.70 12.54
C ALA A 116 -28.56 9.67 13.42
N ASP A 117 -29.73 9.36 12.85
CA ASP A 117 -30.97 9.31 13.61
C ASP A 117 -31.05 8.05 14.47
N LYS A 118 -30.55 6.90 13.98
CA LYS A 118 -30.37 5.68 14.79
C LYS A 118 -29.46 5.95 15.99
N ALA A 119 -28.35 6.67 15.80
CA ALA A 119 -27.46 7.05 16.90
C ALA A 119 -28.14 7.97 17.92
N LYS A 120 -28.94 8.94 17.47
CA LYS A 120 -29.75 9.79 18.37
C LYS A 120 -30.80 8.98 19.14
N GLN A 121 -31.49 8.05 18.48
CA GLN A 121 -32.50 7.19 19.12
C GLN A 121 -31.88 6.21 20.13
N ALA A 122 -30.66 5.73 19.86
CA ALA A 122 -29.89 4.90 20.79
C ALA A 122 -29.28 5.71 21.95
N SER A 123 -29.25 7.04 21.86
CA SER A 123 -28.75 7.92 22.92
C SER A 123 -29.82 8.14 23.99
N ARG A 124 -29.42 8.08 25.25
CA ARG A 124 -30.29 8.28 26.43
C ARG A 124 -29.53 9.02 27.53
N PRO A 125 -30.19 9.52 28.58
CA PRO A 125 -29.46 10.09 29.73
C PRO A 125 -28.40 9.10 30.24
N GLY A 126 -27.15 9.57 30.37
CA GLY A 126 -26.01 8.74 30.75
C GLY A 126 -25.32 7.96 29.62
N LEU A 127 -25.85 7.95 28.38
CA LEU A 127 -25.25 7.32 27.21
C LEU A 127 -25.48 8.14 25.93
N GLN A 128 -24.41 8.61 25.29
CA GLN A 128 -24.47 9.42 24.08
C GLN A 128 -23.71 8.74 22.96
N LEU A 129 -24.35 8.55 21.81
CA LEU A 129 -23.74 8.03 20.58
C LEU A 129 -23.73 9.13 19.53
N ARG A 130 -22.59 9.29 18.85
CA ARG A 130 -22.44 10.26 17.76
C ARG A 130 -21.70 9.62 16.60
N ILE A 131 -22.19 9.88 15.39
CA ILE A 131 -21.47 9.56 14.17
C ILE A 131 -20.35 10.59 14.00
N GLY A 132 -19.12 10.12 13.89
CA GLY A 132 -17.92 10.93 13.74
C GLY A 132 -17.67 11.27 12.27
N SER A 133 -17.11 10.31 11.53
CA SER A 133 -16.84 10.45 10.08
C SER A 133 -17.41 9.28 9.29
N ILE A 134 -17.69 9.54 8.02
CA ILE A 134 -18.07 8.55 7.00
C ILE A 134 -17.12 8.80 5.83
N GLU A 135 -16.23 7.85 5.59
CA GLU A 135 -15.12 7.99 4.65
C GLU A 135 -15.13 6.88 3.61
N PHE A 136 -15.28 7.24 2.34
CA PHE A 136 -15.20 6.31 1.21
C PHE A 136 -13.75 6.20 0.73
N THR A 137 -12.91 5.59 1.56
CA THR A 137 -11.50 5.33 1.21
C THR A 137 -11.34 3.86 0.85
N PRO A 138 -10.76 3.51 -0.31
CA PRO A 138 -10.45 2.12 -0.66
C PRO A 138 -9.62 1.41 0.42
N THR A 139 -9.88 0.13 0.60
CA THR A 139 -9.06 -0.74 1.46
C THR A 139 -7.69 -0.96 0.86
N LEU A 140 -6.75 -1.41 1.70
CA LEU A 140 -5.49 -1.96 1.22
C LEU A 140 -5.72 -3.15 0.27
N GLY A 141 -6.70 -4.01 0.55
CA GLY A 141 -7.01 -5.15 -0.32
C GLY A 141 -7.46 -4.72 -1.72
N GLU A 142 -8.36 -3.75 -1.82
CA GLU A 142 -8.85 -3.20 -3.09
C GLU A 142 -7.70 -2.53 -3.87
N THR A 143 -6.90 -1.69 -3.20
CA THR A 143 -5.77 -0.99 -3.83
C THR A 143 -4.69 -1.96 -4.32
N GLU A 144 -4.31 -2.97 -3.53
CA GLU A 144 -3.35 -3.99 -3.95
C GLU A 144 -3.86 -4.86 -5.10
N ALA A 145 -5.17 -5.14 -5.14
CA ALA A 145 -5.78 -5.86 -6.25
C ALA A 145 -5.65 -5.07 -7.57
N VAL A 146 -5.94 -3.77 -7.56
CA VAL A 146 -5.76 -2.91 -8.74
C VAL A 146 -4.27 -2.80 -9.09
N ARG A 147 -3.38 -2.64 -8.11
CA ARG A 147 -1.93 -2.62 -8.34
C ARG A 147 -1.45 -3.90 -9.02
N ALA A 148 -1.95 -5.06 -8.62
CA ALA A 148 -1.61 -6.34 -9.24
C ALA A 148 -2.06 -6.40 -10.72
N ARG A 149 -3.27 -5.90 -11.03
CA ARG A 149 -3.74 -5.79 -12.43
C ARG A 149 -2.86 -4.87 -13.26
N LEU A 150 -2.52 -3.70 -12.73
CA LEU A 150 -1.65 -2.74 -13.41
C LEU A 150 -0.25 -3.32 -13.69
N ARG A 151 0.30 -4.09 -12.74
CA ARG A 151 1.56 -4.82 -12.98
C ARG A 151 1.44 -5.84 -14.12
N ALA A 152 0.33 -6.59 -14.17
CA ALA A 152 0.08 -7.52 -15.26
C ALA A 152 -0.04 -6.81 -16.62
N GLU A 153 -0.67 -5.63 -16.66
CA GLU A 153 -0.76 -4.80 -17.86
C GLU A 153 0.62 -4.35 -18.34
N ILE A 154 1.50 -3.91 -17.43
CA ILE A 154 2.89 -3.57 -17.74
C ILE A 154 3.64 -4.75 -18.34
N TYR A 155 3.46 -5.96 -17.82
CA TYR A 155 4.06 -7.16 -18.41
C TYR A 155 3.57 -7.41 -19.83
N GLY A 156 2.28 -7.23 -20.10
CA GLY A 156 1.71 -7.32 -21.44
C GLY A 156 2.29 -6.28 -22.41
N LYS A 157 2.45 -5.03 -21.95
CA LYS A 157 3.10 -3.97 -22.72
C LYS A 157 4.56 -4.31 -23.02
N ALA A 158 5.32 -4.76 -22.01
CA ALA A 158 6.73 -5.14 -22.17
C ALA A 158 6.93 -6.30 -23.16
N ALA A 159 6.04 -7.31 -23.12
CA ALA A 159 6.06 -8.41 -24.09
C ALA A 159 5.76 -7.92 -25.52
N SER A 160 4.78 -7.03 -25.67
CA SER A 160 4.43 -6.43 -26.97
C SER A 160 5.58 -5.61 -27.56
N GLU A 161 6.31 -4.88 -26.72
CA GLU A 161 7.51 -4.13 -27.11
C GLU A 161 8.66 -5.06 -27.53
N LEU A 162 8.87 -6.17 -26.81
CA LEU A 162 9.86 -7.17 -27.20
C LEU A 162 9.55 -7.77 -28.58
N ASP A 163 8.29 -8.15 -28.82
CA ASP A 163 7.84 -8.66 -30.12
C ASP A 163 8.03 -7.64 -31.24
N ALA A 164 7.73 -6.35 -30.97
CA ALA A 164 7.94 -5.27 -31.93
C ALA A 164 9.42 -5.08 -32.24
N LEU A 165 10.29 -5.21 -31.24
CA LEU A 165 11.74 -5.07 -31.38
C LEU A 165 12.34 -6.21 -32.21
N GLU A 166 11.92 -7.45 -31.98
CA GLU A 166 12.36 -8.61 -32.77
C GLU A 166 11.94 -8.52 -34.23
N ARG A 167 10.75 -7.98 -34.52
CA ARG A 167 10.31 -7.72 -35.91
C ARG A 167 11.11 -6.60 -36.58
N SER A 168 11.49 -5.57 -35.82
CA SER A 168 12.19 -4.40 -36.35
C SER A 168 13.68 -4.66 -36.62
N PHE A 169 14.29 -5.60 -35.89
CA PHE A 169 15.70 -5.95 -36.02
C PHE A 169 15.88 -7.45 -36.33
N PRO A 170 15.52 -7.90 -37.55
CA PRO A 170 15.66 -9.29 -37.94
C PRO A 170 17.13 -9.72 -37.87
N GLY A 171 17.39 -10.83 -37.16
CA GLY A 171 18.75 -11.34 -36.92
C GLY A 171 19.32 -11.02 -35.54
N ARG A 172 18.66 -10.15 -34.75
CA ARG A 172 19.00 -9.92 -33.35
C ARG A 172 18.05 -10.69 -32.43
N LYS A 173 18.60 -11.27 -31.36
CA LYS A 173 17.83 -11.96 -30.31
C LYS A 173 17.80 -11.10 -29.06
N PHE A 174 16.67 -10.41 -28.86
CA PHE A 174 16.42 -9.64 -27.66
C PHE A 174 15.82 -10.54 -26.58
N ARG A 175 16.12 -10.25 -25.32
CA ARG A 175 15.52 -10.90 -24.16
C ARG A 175 15.06 -9.84 -23.16
N MET A 176 14.08 -10.21 -22.35
CA MET A 176 13.73 -9.44 -21.16
C MET A 176 14.92 -9.45 -20.19
N GLY A 177 15.42 -8.27 -19.86
CA GLY A 177 16.49 -8.07 -18.90
C GLY A 177 15.92 -7.88 -17.49
N ASN A 178 15.62 -6.62 -17.14
CA ASN A 178 15.03 -6.27 -15.85
C ASN A 178 13.75 -5.47 -16.03
N ILE A 179 12.82 -5.61 -15.09
CA ILE A 179 11.61 -4.79 -14.98
C ILE A 179 11.57 -4.22 -13.57
N ASP A 180 11.98 -2.96 -13.45
CA ASP A 180 12.01 -2.25 -12.18
C ASP A 180 10.74 -1.42 -12.02
N PHE A 181 9.85 -1.83 -11.12
CA PHE A 181 8.68 -1.03 -10.76
C PHE A 181 9.10 0.11 -9.85
N ALA A 182 8.82 1.34 -10.27
CA ALA A 182 9.00 2.52 -9.44
C ALA A 182 7.81 2.61 -8.46
N ASP A 183 7.88 1.86 -7.36
CA ASP A 183 6.87 1.87 -6.28
C ASP A 183 6.99 3.12 -5.39
N GLN A 184 7.91 4.04 -5.73
CA GLN A 184 8.09 5.28 -4.99
C GLN A 184 6.91 6.20 -5.32
N PRO A 185 6.05 6.57 -4.35
CA PRO A 185 5.06 7.61 -4.59
C PRO A 185 5.82 8.84 -5.10
N PRO A 186 5.31 9.56 -6.12
CA PRO A 186 5.96 10.79 -6.55
C PRO A 186 6.11 11.64 -5.30
N MET A 187 7.37 11.93 -4.93
CA MET A 187 7.67 12.83 -3.83
C MET A 187 6.91 14.11 -4.16
N ALA A 188 5.81 14.35 -3.44
CA ALA A 188 5.11 15.60 -3.54
C ALA A 188 6.14 16.64 -3.08
N TYR A 189 6.71 17.37 -4.03
CA TYR A 189 7.42 18.58 -3.71
C TYR A 189 6.38 19.48 -3.08
N ALA A 190 6.29 19.45 -1.76
CA ALA A 190 5.59 20.45 -0.99
C ALA A 190 6.30 21.76 -1.28
N ARG A 191 5.86 22.47 -2.34
CA ARG A 191 6.01 23.91 -2.40
C ARG A 191 5.26 24.41 -1.18
N LYS A 192 5.99 24.65 -0.10
CA LYS A 192 5.53 25.54 0.97
C LYS A 192 5.38 26.92 0.35
N THR A 193 4.27 27.19 -0.33
CA THR A 193 3.80 28.56 -0.51
C THR A 193 3.30 29.02 0.86
N ARG A 194 4.04 29.96 1.44
CA ARG A 194 3.81 30.56 2.75
C ARG A 194 2.69 31.61 2.69
N GLU A 195 1.61 31.39 1.94
CA GLU A 195 0.66 32.49 1.64
C GLU A 195 -0.84 32.17 1.63
N ASP A 196 -1.30 30.94 1.88
CA ASP A 196 -2.76 30.68 1.99
C ASP A 196 -3.20 30.51 3.45
N MET A 197 -3.09 31.60 4.22
CA MET A 197 -3.96 31.84 5.38
C MET A 197 -5.15 32.71 4.92
N GLN A 198 -6.25 32.06 4.54
CA GLN A 198 -7.58 32.63 4.67
C GLN A 198 -8.56 31.56 5.20
N PRO A 199 -9.28 31.80 6.30
CA PRO A 199 -10.35 30.93 6.75
C PRO A 199 -11.59 31.20 5.89
N MET A 200 -11.79 30.43 4.83
CA MET A 200 -13.07 30.38 4.12
C MET A 200 -14.02 29.48 4.92
N ALA A 201 -15.00 30.13 5.55
CA ALA A 201 -16.14 29.51 6.18
C ALA A 201 -16.91 28.65 5.17
N MET A 202 -16.99 27.34 5.40
CA MET A 202 -17.87 26.45 4.64
C MET A 202 -19.26 26.50 5.24
N ALA A 203 -20.15 27.20 4.55
CA ALA A 203 -21.59 27.05 4.70
C ALA A 203 -22.01 25.64 4.26
N ALA A 204 -22.85 25.00 5.06
CA ALA A 204 -23.46 23.71 4.75
C ALA A 204 -24.35 23.84 3.50
N ALA A 205 -24.06 23.04 2.47
CA ALA A 205 -24.96 22.81 1.34
C ALA A 205 -25.78 21.53 1.59
N PRO A 206 -27.08 21.50 1.24
CA PRO A 206 -27.94 20.35 1.48
C PRO A 206 -27.60 19.18 0.55
N GLY A 207 -27.76 17.97 1.08
CA GLY A 207 -27.36 16.70 0.48
C GLY A 207 -28.03 16.39 -0.85
N GLN A 208 -27.21 15.90 -1.78
CA GLN A 208 -27.63 15.27 -3.02
C GLN A 208 -27.48 13.75 -2.80
N ASP A 209 -28.59 13.08 -2.52
CA ASP A 209 -28.66 11.62 -2.40
C ASP A 209 -28.58 10.99 -3.80
N GLY A 210 -27.37 10.62 -4.18
CA GLY A 210 -27.07 9.70 -5.26
C GLY A 210 -25.79 8.94 -4.91
N PRO A 211 -25.60 7.70 -5.38
CA PRO A 211 -24.43 6.91 -5.03
C PRO A 211 -23.16 7.59 -5.49
N VAL A 212 -22.38 8.09 -4.54
CA VAL A 212 -21.08 8.71 -4.81
C VAL A 212 -20.03 7.62 -4.72
N ASN A 213 -19.74 6.99 -5.86
CA ASN A 213 -18.58 6.11 -5.99
C ASN A 213 -17.31 6.96 -5.93
N VAL A 214 -16.66 7.01 -4.77
CA VAL A 214 -15.35 7.66 -4.63
C VAL A 214 -14.31 6.74 -5.25
N SER A 215 -13.66 7.25 -6.29
CA SER A 215 -12.63 6.52 -7.03
C SER A 215 -11.31 7.28 -6.98
N GLU A 216 -10.25 6.60 -6.61
CA GLU A 216 -8.89 7.13 -6.62
C GLU A 216 -8.14 6.62 -7.84
N LYS A 217 -7.40 7.48 -8.53
CA LYS A 217 -6.60 7.07 -9.68
C LYS A 217 -5.27 6.49 -9.22
N LEU A 218 -5.02 5.22 -9.52
CA LEU A 218 -3.76 4.55 -9.27
C LEU A 218 -2.90 4.53 -10.53
N VAL A 219 -1.62 4.88 -10.39
CA VAL A 219 -0.64 4.91 -11.49
C VAL A 219 0.54 4.03 -11.11
N VAL A 220 0.90 3.10 -11.96
CA VAL A 220 2.08 2.24 -11.82
C VAL A 220 3.04 2.53 -12.96
N ARG A 221 4.32 2.71 -12.63
CA ARG A 221 5.39 2.94 -13.60
C ARG A 221 6.45 1.87 -13.47
N ALA A 222 7.00 1.45 -14.60
CA ALA A 222 8.10 0.48 -14.62
C ALA A 222 9.14 0.87 -15.66
N ARG A 223 10.41 0.73 -15.28
CA ARG A 223 11.53 0.77 -16.21
C ARG A 223 11.83 -0.65 -16.68
N VAL A 224 11.69 -0.87 -17.97
CA VAL A 224 11.93 -2.15 -18.63
C VAL A 224 13.24 -2.07 -19.41
N VAL A 225 14.14 -3.02 -19.19
CA VAL A 225 15.39 -3.16 -19.93
C VAL A 225 15.28 -4.41 -20.80
N LEU A 226 15.30 -4.22 -22.11
CA LEU A 226 15.44 -5.29 -23.09
C LEU A 226 16.92 -5.37 -23.48
N SER A 227 17.47 -6.57 -23.61
CA SER A 227 18.91 -6.76 -23.87
C SER A 227 19.15 -7.74 -25.00
N ALA A 228 20.17 -7.48 -25.83
CA ALA A 228 20.63 -8.41 -26.86
C ALA A 228 22.16 -8.53 -26.81
N LEU A 229 22.67 -9.69 -27.26
CA LEU A 229 24.09 -9.85 -27.52
C LEU A 229 24.54 -8.87 -28.61
N ALA A 230 25.62 -8.13 -28.35
CA ALA A 230 26.27 -7.34 -29.39
C ALA A 230 26.81 -8.29 -30.49
N PRO A 231 26.68 -7.93 -31.78
CA PRO A 231 27.31 -8.68 -32.85
C PRO A 231 28.82 -8.78 -32.60
N ARG A 232 29.41 -9.96 -32.82
CA ARG A 232 30.87 -10.09 -32.85
C ARG A 232 31.34 -9.60 -34.21
N GLU A 233 32.18 -8.55 -34.21
CA GLU A 233 32.95 -8.13 -35.39
C GLU A 233 34.00 -9.19 -35.77
#